data_AF-A0A8H3AEL7-F1
#
_entry.id   AF-A0A8H3AEL7-F1
#
_cell.length_a   1.000
_cell.length_b   1.000
_cell.length_c   1.000
_cell.angle_alpha   90.00
_cell.angle_beta   90.00
_cell.angle_gamma   90.00
#
_symmetry.space_group_name_H-M   'P 1'
#
loop_
_entity.id
_entity.type
_entity.pdbx_description
1 polymer ?
#
loop_
_entity_poly.entity_id
_entity_poly.type
_entity_poly.pdbx_seq_one_letter_code
_entity_poly.pdbx_strand_id
1 'polypeptide(L)'
;MSTEANADTAIPAIFAEILKPGSSRHPVFLMIVDGALALLLSVLLSLLYLTSGNLHVVALIVIELCLWVSIKWFLHELSKVHAQEQEQAAGANTAPDQDQDQMETKKDQ
;
A
#
# COMPACT_ATOMS: atom_id res chain seq x y z
N MET A 1 -23.04 28.14 5.69
CA MET A 1 -21.62 28.52 5.80
C MET A 1 -20.98 27.50 6.72
N SER A 2 -20.59 26.34 6.17
CA SER A 2 -20.28 25.13 6.99
C SER A 2 -19.12 24.30 6.42
N THR A 3 -18.35 24.84 5.48
CA THR A 3 -17.29 24.09 4.78
C THR A 3 -15.88 24.36 5.35
N GLU A 4 -15.72 25.32 6.26
CA GLU A 4 -14.38 25.77 6.69
C GLU A 4 -13.84 25.05 7.96
N ALA A 5 -14.70 24.35 8.72
CA ALA A 5 -14.29 23.74 9.99
C ALA A 5 -13.65 22.34 9.89
N ASN A 6 -13.61 21.71 8.70
CA ASN A 6 -13.12 20.33 8.58
C ASN A 6 -11.61 20.23 8.23
N ALA A 7 -11.05 21.25 7.56
CA ALA A 7 -9.68 21.19 7.07
C ALA A 7 -8.61 21.26 8.17
N ASP A 8 -8.86 22.03 9.23
CA ASP A 8 -7.90 22.26 10.33
C ASP A 8 -7.65 20.99 11.17
N THR A 9 -8.66 20.11 11.27
CA THR A 9 -8.55 18.81 11.98
C THR A 9 -8.12 17.67 11.06
N ALA A 10 -8.28 17.81 9.73
CA ALA A 10 -7.93 16.76 8.77
C ALA A 10 -6.42 16.51 8.71
N ILE A 11 -5.61 17.57 8.63
CA ILE A 11 -4.14 17.45 8.55
C ILE A 11 -3.53 16.67 9.74
N PRO A 12 -3.84 17.00 11.02
CA PRO A 12 -3.31 16.23 12.16
C PRO A 12 -3.86 14.81 12.24
N ALA A 13 -5.09 14.54 11.76
CA ALA A 13 -5.65 13.19 11.71
C ALA A 13 -4.95 12.31 10.66
N ILE A 14 -4.65 12.86 9.48
CA ILE A 14 -3.89 12.15 8.43
C ILE A 14 -2.45 11.89 8.91
N PHE A 15 -1.86 12.84 9.65
CA PHE A 15 -0.53 12.67 10.23
C PHE A 15 -0.50 11.63 11.37
N ALA A 16 -1.52 11.63 12.24
CA ALA A 16 -1.67 10.64 13.31
C ALA A 16 -1.96 9.23 12.78
N GLU A 17 -2.72 9.12 11.69
CA GLU A 17 -2.89 7.88 10.93
C GLU A 17 -1.53 7.44 10.36
N ILE A 18 -0.82 8.30 9.60
CA ILE A 18 0.51 8.00 9.03
C ILE A 18 1.52 7.51 10.10
N LEU A 19 1.47 8.03 11.33
CA LEU A 19 2.33 7.63 12.44
C LEU A 19 1.88 6.37 13.18
N LYS A 20 0.65 5.89 12.97
CA LYS A 20 0.20 4.63 13.55
C LYS A 20 0.92 3.46 12.83
N PRO A 21 1.61 2.56 13.55
CA PRO A 21 2.33 1.45 12.92
C PRO A 21 1.36 0.62 12.06
N GLY A 22 1.59 0.62 10.74
CA GLY A 22 0.75 -0.06 9.75
C GLY A 22 -0.03 0.84 8.78
N SER A 23 -0.11 2.16 9.02
CA SER A 23 -0.84 3.09 8.13
C SER A 23 -0.10 3.48 6.85
N SER A 24 1.10 2.95 6.61
CA SER A 24 1.81 3.10 5.34
C SER A 24 1.15 2.33 4.17
N ARG A 25 0.06 1.59 4.41
CA ARG A 25 -0.71 0.82 3.43
C ARG A 25 -2.09 1.40 3.08
N HIS A 26 -2.36 2.68 3.37
CA HIS A 26 -3.63 3.28 2.96
C HIS A 26 -3.61 3.60 1.45
N PRO A 27 -4.62 3.22 0.65
CA PRO A 27 -4.66 3.44 -0.81
C PRO A 27 -4.51 4.92 -1.20
N VAL A 28 -4.87 5.84 -0.29
CA VAL A 28 -4.65 7.28 -0.46
C VAL A 28 -3.16 7.65 -0.51
N PHE A 29 -2.30 6.99 0.27
CA PHE A 29 -0.85 7.23 0.19
C PHE A 29 -0.30 6.89 -1.19
N LEU A 30 -0.81 5.82 -1.81
CA LEU A 30 -0.42 5.41 -3.16
C LEU A 30 -0.85 6.46 -4.19
N MET A 31 -2.06 7.00 -4.07
CA MET A 31 -2.54 8.10 -4.91
C MET A 31 -1.71 9.38 -4.73
N ILE A 32 -1.31 9.71 -3.50
CA ILE A 32 -0.48 10.90 -3.24
C ILE A 32 0.91 10.72 -3.85
N VAL A 33 1.54 9.55 -3.68
CA VAL A 33 2.86 9.27 -4.26
C VAL A 33 2.81 9.26 -5.79
N ASP A 34 1.82 8.59 -6.38
CA ASP A 34 1.62 8.59 -7.84
C ASP A 34 1.36 10.00 -8.37
N GLY A 35 0.53 10.79 -7.67
CA GLY A 35 0.28 12.19 -7.98
C GLY A 35 1.52 13.07 -7.88
N ALA A 36 2.36 12.87 -6.85
CA ALA A 36 3.61 13.61 -6.66
C ALA A 36 4.64 13.29 -7.77
N LEU A 37 4.81 12.01 -8.13
CA LEU A 37 5.67 11.59 -9.23
C LEU A 37 5.13 12.09 -10.58
N ALA A 38 3.81 12.03 -10.81
CA ALA A 38 3.20 12.57 -12.02
C ALA A 38 3.39 14.10 -12.14
N LEU A 39 3.28 14.82 -11.02
CA LEU A 39 3.53 16.26 -10.98
C LEU A 39 5.02 16.56 -11.25
N LEU A 40 5.92 15.80 -10.63
CA LEU A 40 7.36 15.94 -10.86
C LEU A 40 7.72 15.65 -12.33
N LEU A 41 7.16 14.59 -12.91
CA LEU A 41 7.30 14.26 -14.33
C LEU A 41 6.77 15.40 -15.21
N SER A 42 5.61 15.97 -14.89
CA SER A 42 5.05 17.13 -15.60
C SER A 42 6.00 18.35 -15.57
N VAL A 43 6.61 18.62 -14.40
CA VAL A 43 7.61 19.68 -14.24
C VAL A 43 8.85 19.36 -15.09
N LEU A 44 9.36 18.13 -15.07
CA LEU A 44 10.49 17.72 -15.91
C LEU A 44 10.20 17.83 -17.40
N LEU A 45 8.98 17.49 -17.85
CA LEU A 45 8.55 17.66 -19.24
C LEU A 45 8.48 19.14 -19.63
N SER A 46 7.96 19.99 -18.74
CA SER A 46 7.94 21.44 -18.94
C SER A 46 9.36 22.01 -19.05
N LEU A 47 10.27 21.58 -18.17
CA LEU A 47 11.69 21.96 -18.27
C LEU A 47 12.37 21.40 -19.51
N LEU A 48 12.02 20.19 -19.97
CA LEU A 48 12.58 19.61 -21.19
C LEU A 48 12.24 20.46 -22.42
N TYR A 49 11.00 20.96 -22.48
CA TYR A 49 10.54 21.88 -23.53
C TYR A 49 11.28 23.22 -23.46
N LEU A 50 11.41 23.82 -22.27
CA LEU A 50 12.11 25.11 -22.11
C LEU A 50 13.61 25.02 -22.40
N THR A 51 14.24 23.89 -22.05
CA THR A 51 15.71 23.74 -22.10
C THR A 51 16.21 23.19 -23.45
N SER A 52 15.33 22.96 -24.44
CA SER A 52 15.69 22.48 -25.79
C SER A 52 16.49 21.15 -25.78
N GLY A 53 16.09 20.18 -24.96
CA GLY A 53 16.58 18.80 -25.08
C GLY A 53 17.99 18.54 -24.51
N ASN A 54 18.37 19.21 -23.42
CA ASN A 54 19.64 18.90 -22.73
C ASN A 54 19.61 17.46 -22.18
N LEU A 55 20.66 16.67 -22.49
CA LEU A 55 20.80 15.26 -22.07
C LEU A 55 20.61 15.07 -20.56
N HIS A 56 20.94 16.09 -19.76
CA HIS A 56 20.73 16.07 -18.31
C HIS A 56 19.24 15.91 -17.94
N VAL A 57 18.34 16.61 -18.63
CA VAL A 57 16.89 16.54 -18.37
C VAL A 57 16.32 15.18 -18.79
N VAL A 58 16.84 14.59 -19.86
CA VAL A 58 16.48 13.23 -20.30
C VAL A 58 16.87 12.21 -19.23
N ALA A 59 18.08 12.32 -18.66
CA ALA A 59 18.51 11.43 -17.58
C ALA A 59 17.61 11.53 -16.33
N LEU A 60 17.18 12.74 -15.97
CA LEU A 60 16.24 12.94 -14.85
C LEU A 60 14.88 12.27 -15.12
N ILE A 61 14.35 12.33 -16.35
CA ILE A 61 13.10 11.65 -16.72
C ILE A 61 13.26 10.12 -16.64
N VAL A 62 14.39 9.57 -17.08
CA VAL A 62 14.64 8.12 -17.02
C VAL A 62 14.70 7.64 -15.57
N ILE A 63 15.44 8.35 -14.72
CA ILE A 63 15.55 7.99 -13.29
C ILE A 63 14.20 8.09 -12.60
N GLU A 64 13.41 9.12 -12.90
CA GLU A 64 12.03 9.28 -12.40
C GLU A 64 11.15 8.07 -12.76
N LEU A 65 11.18 7.64 -14.03
CA LEU A 65 10.43 6.45 -14.46
C LEU A 65 10.92 5.17 -13.76
N CYS A 66 12.23 5.00 -13.59
CA CYS A 66 12.79 3.88 -12.82
C CYS A 66 12.31 3.90 -11.36
N LEU A 67 12.22 5.08 -10.75
CA LEU A 67 11.70 5.25 -9.40
C LEU A 67 10.21 4.87 -9.31
N TRP A 68 9.42 5.34 -10.27
CA TRP A 68 7.98 5.06 -10.35
C TRP A 68 7.70 3.56 -10.49
N VAL A 69 8.45 2.88 -11.37
CA VAL A 69 8.36 1.41 -11.53
C VAL A 69 8.77 0.69 -10.24
N SER A 70 9.86 1.11 -9.60
CA SER A 70 10.35 0.51 -8.35
C SER A 70 9.31 0.59 -7.24
N ILE A 71 8.61 1.73 -7.12
CA ILE A 71 7.52 1.92 -6.16
C ILE A 71 6.32 1.02 -6.49
N LYS A 72 5.85 0.99 -7.74
CA LYS A 72 4.71 0.14 -8.13
C LYS A 72 4.99 -1.34 -7.91
N TRP A 73 6.19 -1.78 -8.22
CA TRP A 73 6.61 -3.16 -7.99
C TRP A 73 6.68 -3.49 -6.49
N PHE A 74 7.29 -2.61 -5.68
CA PHE A 74 7.38 -2.77 -4.23
C PHE A 74 6.00 -2.90 -3.56
N LEU A 75 5.03 -2.11 -4.00
CA LEU A 75 3.64 -2.14 -3.50
C LEU A 75 2.90 -3.42 -3.88
N HIS A 76 3.11 -3.90 -5.10
CA HIS A 76 2.56 -5.17 -5.56
C HIS A 76 3.10 -6.29 -4.68
N GLU A 77 4.41 -6.34 -4.46
CA GLU A 77 5.04 -7.40 -3.69
C GLU A 77 4.60 -7.37 -2.22
N LEU A 78 4.50 -6.21 -1.59
CA LEU A 78 3.91 -6.09 -0.25
C LEU A 78 2.48 -6.63 -0.19
N SER A 79 1.67 -6.38 -1.22
CA SER A 79 0.28 -6.88 -1.24
C SER A 79 0.19 -8.40 -1.35
N LYS A 80 1.13 -9.04 -2.07
CA LYS A 80 1.21 -10.50 -2.15
C LYS A 80 1.57 -11.12 -0.80
N VAL A 81 2.55 -10.55 -0.10
CA VAL A 81 2.97 -11.03 1.22
C VAL A 81 1.82 -10.96 2.25
N HIS A 82 1.04 -9.87 2.24
CA HIS A 82 -0.10 -9.73 3.15
C HIS A 82 -1.29 -10.63 2.79
N ALA A 83 -1.60 -10.81 1.51
CA ALA A 83 -2.63 -11.76 1.08
C ALA A 83 -2.30 -13.19 1.55
N GLN A 84 -1.01 -13.54 1.52
CA GLN A 84 -0.53 -14.83 1.99
C GLN A 84 -0.64 -14.98 3.52
N GLU A 85 -0.36 -13.94 4.29
CA GLU A 85 -0.51 -13.94 5.76
C GLU A 85 -1.98 -14.05 6.20
N GLN A 86 -2.90 -13.42 5.46
CA GLN A 86 -4.33 -13.48 5.74
C GLN A 86 -4.94 -14.86 5.40
N GLU A 87 -4.44 -15.52 4.36
CA GLU A 87 -4.83 -16.89 4.01
C GLU A 87 -4.28 -17.92 5.01
N GLN A 88 -3.09 -17.67 5.57
CA GLN A 88 -2.49 -18.54 6.60
C GLN A 88 -3.20 -18.41 7.96
N ALA A 89 -3.73 -17.22 8.29
CA ALA A 89 -4.61 -17.03 9.45
C ALA A 89 -6.01 -17.67 9.26
N ALA A 90 -6.50 -17.76 8.03
CA ALA A 90 -7.77 -18.44 7.71
C ALA A 90 -7.64 -19.97 7.62
N GLY A 91 -6.47 -20.47 7.22
CA GLY A 91 -6.15 -21.91 7.14
C GLY A 91 -5.92 -22.59 8.49
N ALA A 92 -5.75 -21.84 9.59
CA ALA A 92 -5.56 -22.38 10.93
C ALA A 92 -6.87 -22.81 11.64
N ASN A 93 -8.04 -22.62 11.03
CA ASN A 93 -9.35 -23.05 11.58
C ASN A 93 -9.98 -24.25 10.85
N THR A 94 -9.25 -24.91 9.94
CA THR A 94 -9.71 -26.16 9.32
C THR A 94 -8.61 -27.21 9.39
N ALA A 95 -8.15 -27.52 10.60
CA ALA A 95 -7.66 -28.85 10.88
C ALA A 95 -8.90 -29.75 11.08
N PRO A 96 -9.02 -30.87 10.35
CA PRO A 96 -10.13 -31.80 10.56
C PRO A 96 -9.92 -32.44 11.93
N ASP A 97 -10.77 -32.08 12.88
CA ASP A 97 -10.93 -32.79 14.16
C ASP A 97 -11.55 -34.15 13.84
N GLN A 98 -10.73 -35.06 13.33
CA GLN A 98 -10.93 -36.50 13.40
C GLN A 98 -10.26 -36.97 14.69
N ASP A 99 -10.90 -36.73 15.84
CA ASP A 99 -10.72 -37.57 17.02
C ASP A 99 -11.84 -37.30 18.06
N GLN A 100 -13.10 -37.50 17.65
CA GLN A 100 -14.08 -38.03 18.61
C GLN A 100 -13.95 -39.55 18.60
N ASP A 101 -12.86 -39.99 19.23
CA ASP A 101 -12.65 -41.33 19.75
C ASP A 101 -13.83 -41.67 20.66
N GLN A 102 -14.77 -42.36 20.04
CA GLN A 102 -15.46 -43.56 20.48
C GLN A 102 -14.98 -44.21 21.81
N MET A 103 -15.01 -43.46 22.92
CA MET A 103 -15.33 -43.99 24.24
C MET A 103 -16.69 -43.35 24.55
N GLU A 104 -17.82 -44.04 24.61
CA GLU A 104 -18.10 -45.05 25.62
C GLU A 104 -19.17 -46.03 25.10
N THR A 105 -18.75 -47.25 24.76
CA THR A 105 -19.65 -48.41 24.72
C THR A 105 -19.25 -49.33 25.86
N LYS A 106 -20.25 -49.69 26.68
CA LYS A 106 -20.26 -50.72 27.75
C LYS A 106 -19.85 -50.30 29.17
N LYS A 107 -20.81 -49.81 29.95
CA LYS A 107 -20.89 -50.18 31.37
C LYS A 107 -22.33 -50.18 31.92
N ASP A 108 -23.22 -50.90 31.24
CA ASP A 108 -24.47 -51.40 31.84
C ASP A 108 -24.70 -52.84 31.35
N GLN A 109 -23.94 -53.76 31.94
CA GLN A 109 -24.28 -55.18 32.05
C GLN A 109 -23.77 -55.69 33.40
#